data_AF-A0A9D3SDJ3-F1
#
_entry.id   AF-A0A9D3SDJ3-F1
#
_cell.length_a   1.000
_cell.length_b   1.000
_cell.length_c   1.000
_cell.angle_alpha   90.00
_cell.angle_beta   90.00
_cell.angle_gamma   90.00
#
_symmetry.space_group_name_H-M   'P 1'
#
loop_
_entity.id
_entity.type
_entity.pdbx_description
1 polymer ?
#
loop_
_entity_poly.entity_id
_entity_poly.type
_entity_poly.pdbx_seq_one_letter_code
_entity_poly.pdbx_strand_id
1 'polypeptide(L)'
;MKAPHFPPAMHFFKAKPYIQKSPVFKLLQKMPKGAILHIHSSAQVSVDWLVMNVTYRPHCYVCFTRTGHVQFVFSARQPFQRLGCSPWNLLEKLRATMSDVPAFDKSLMRNLTLFTEDPDVTYPTQDEVWNRFEQIFTSISGLITYAPVFKDNLYQGFLQLYSDNIMYMELRTGLSQTYELDGTVHNRDWSIQTYKNLTEQFKLEHPDFIGMRIIVSVHRTQNLSTVKQAVKDTIEMQKRYPEVIAGFDLVGREDGGNSIWYYRDALSVPTQVKAKLSYFFHAGETDLFGTDVDRNVLDALLFNTTRIGHGFALAHHPLAKELSRKMGVPVEVCPISNQVLKLVSDLRNHPAAVLMAEGHPMVVSSDDPTLFGTAGLSYDFYEVFVGIGGLSASVGTLKELAMNSIRYSSLPPVLKENAMALWQQKWNKFIREFTINNKKKHLNDNFTLKKTLGPGKSLRLSQRRSLRSHSLECLKSVADLDGFPPRPVAPAKPQLPQHPVQHRQAAPPPQRRDSAVQEQRPDQAEDGEPHDCVQVVNAICSPR
;
A
#
# COMPACT_ATOMS: atom_id res chain seq x y z
N MET A 1 -6.43 -13.64 -36.58
CA MET A 1 -6.24 -14.33 -35.30
C MET A 1 -6.49 -13.31 -34.21
N LYS A 2 -7.39 -13.54 -33.23
CA LYS A 2 -7.49 -12.65 -32.07
C LYS A 2 -6.13 -12.67 -31.36
N ALA A 3 -5.56 -11.50 -31.08
CA ALA A 3 -4.30 -11.42 -30.35
C ALA A 3 -4.45 -12.19 -29.01
N PRO A 4 -3.44 -12.98 -28.61
CA PRO A 4 -3.52 -13.73 -27.36
C PRO A 4 -3.71 -12.77 -26.19
N HIS A 5 -4.64 -13.12 -25.28
CA HIS A 5 -4.85 -12.37 -24.04
C HIS A 5 -3.57 -12.39 -23.19
N PHE A 6 -2.94 -11.24 -23.00
CA PHE A 6 -1.81 -11.06 -22.10
C PHE A 6 -2.31 -10.33 -20.85
N PRO A 7 -2.48 -11.03 -19.70
CA PRO A 7 -3.21 -10.47 -18.56
C PRO A 7 -2.69 -9.10 -18.06
N PRO A 8 -1.37 -8.85 -17.92
CA PRO A 8 -0.88 -7.54 -17.46
C PRO A 8 -1.16 -6.36 -18.42
N ALA A 9 -1.47 -6.63 -19.69
CA ALA A 9 -1.88 -5.59 -20.66
C ALA A 9 -3.40 -5.38 -20.71
N MET A 10 -4.15 -6.08 -19.88
CA MET A 10 -5.59 -5.93 -19.73
C MET A 10 -5.88 -5.29 -18.37
N HIS A 11 -6.99 -4.54 -18.27
CA HIS A 11 -7.45 -4.07 -16.97
C HIS A 11 -7.66 -5.26 -16.02
N PHE A 12 -7.17 -5.15 -14.78
CA PHE A 12 -7.11 -6.23 -13.80
C PHE A 12 -8.43 -7.00 -13.64
N PHE A 13 -9.56 -6.30 -13.56
CA PHE A 13 -10.90 -6.92 -13.47
C PHE A 13 -11.21 -7.90 -14.60
N LYS A 14 -10.77 -7.60 -15.83
CA LYS A 14 -10.90 -8.48 -17.01
C LYS A 14 -9.79 -9.55 -17.03
N ALA A 15 -8.61 -9.24 -16.48
CA ALA A 15 -7.43 -10.11 -16.46
C ALA A 15 -7.49 -11.22 -15.39
N LYS A 16 -8.10 -10.95 -14.23
CA LYS A 16 -8.08 -11.79 -13.03
C LYS A 16 -8.45 -13.27 -13.28
N PRO A 17 -9.49 -13.62 -14.07
CA PRO A 17 -9.82 -15.01 -14.36
C PRO A 17 -8.73 -15.76 -15.15
N TYR A 18 -7.94 -15.04 -15.96
CA TYR A 18 -6.80 -15.61 -16.69
C TYR A 18 -5.60 -15.82 -15.75
N ILE A 19 -5.35 -14.84 -14.86
CA ILE A 19 -4.29 -14.92 -13.84
C ILE A 19 -4.51 -16.14 -12.93
N GLN A 20 -5.75 -16.35 -12.45
CA GLN A 20 -6.10 -17.50 -11.59
C GLN A 20 -5.85 -18.86 -12.25
N LYS A 21 -5.94 -18.94 -13.59
CA LYS A 21 -5.64 -20.16 -14.35
C LYS A 21 -4.14 -20.35 -14.60
N SER A 22 -3.33 -19.32 -14.40
CA SER A 22 -1.89 -19.34 -14.69
C SER A 22 -1.13 -20.28 -13.75
N PRO A 23 -0.29 -21.19 -14.28
CA PRO A 23 0.64 -21.96 -13.48
C PRO A 23 1.65 -21.08 -12.73
N VAL A 24 2.02 -19.92 -13.29
CA VAL A 24 2.92 -18.96 -12.66
C VAL A 24 2.26 -18.38 -11.41
N PHE A 25 0.99 -17.96 -11.50
CA PHE A 25 0.25 -17.46 -10.35
C PHE A 25 0.15 -18.51 -9.23
N LYS A 26 -0.19 -19.76 -9.56
CA LYS A 26 -0.23 -20.87 -8.58
C LYS A 26 1.12 -21.13 -7.90
N LEU A 27 2.23 -20.87 -8.59
CA LEU A 27 3.57 -20.94 -8.01
C LEU A 27 3.82 -19.77 -7.06
N LEU A 28 3.46 -18.54 -7.47
CA LEU A 28 3.60 -17.34 -6.65
C LEU A 28 2.78 -17.40 -5.36
N GLN A 29 1.60 -18.03 -5.37
CA GLN A 29 0.80 -18.30 -4.17
C GLN A 29 1.56 -19.13 -3.12
N LYS A 30 2.42 -20.05 -3.57
CA LYS A 30 3.23 -20.89 -2.66
C LYS A 30 4.53 -20.22 -2.23
N MET A 31 4.99 -19.22 -2.98
CA MET A 31 6.26 -18.56 -2.74
C MET A 31 6.24 -17.78 -1.42
N PRO A 32 7.25 -17.93 -0.54
CA PRO A 32 7.38 -17.09 0.65
C PRO A 32 7.78 -15.68 0.21
N LYS A 33 6.81 -14.76 0.24
CA LYS A 33 6.96 -13.39 -0.28
C LYS A 33 7.64 -12.43 0.69
N GLY A 34 7.90 -12.88 1.93
CA GLY A 34 8.49 -12.05 2.98
C GLY A 34 7.40 -11.21 3.65
N ALA A 35 7.48 -9.90 3.53
CA ALA A 35 6.60 -8.94 4.18
C ALA A 35 5.69 -8.20 3.20
N ILE A 36 4.55 -7.74 3.69
CA ILE A 36 3.72 -6.73 3.03
C ILE A 36 3.97 -5.37 3.69
N LEU A 37 4.49 -4.41 2.92
CA LEU A 37 5.00 -3.15 3.47
C LEU A 37 4.18 -1.92 3.09
N HIS A 38 3.08 -2.06 2.34
CA HIS A 38 2.18 -0.96 1.96
C HIS A 38 0.75 -1.49 1.80
N ILE A 39 -0.06 -1.28 2.83
CA ILE A 39 -1.43 -1.79 2.94
C ILE A 39 -2.20 -0.95 3.94
N HIS A 40 -3.50 -0.76 3.69
CA HIS A 40 -4.35 0.14 4.47
C HIS A 40 -5.37 -0.62 5.32
N SER A 41 -5.56 -0.18 6.57
CA SER A 41 -6.35 -0.90 7.59
C SER A 41 -7.79 -1.16 7.17
N SER A 42 -8.35 -0.29 6.35
CA SER A 42 -9.73 -0.36 5.87
C SER A 42 -9.93 -1.30 4.68
N ALA A 43 -8.86 -1.85 4.09
CA ALA A 43 -8.96 -2.65 2.87
C ALA A 43 -8.03 -3.88 2.84
N GLN A 44 -7.65 -4.40 4.00
CA GLN A 44 -6.68 -5.49 4.10
C GLN A 44 -7.22 -6.91 3.88
N VAL A 45 -8.55 -7.10 3.81
CA VAL A 45 -9.18 -8.44 3.72
C VAL A 45 -9.91 -8.66 2.40
N SER A 46 -10.32 -9.88 2.07
CA SER A 46 -11.21 -10.12 0.94
C SER A 46 -12.60 -9.50 1.17
N VAL A 47 -13.20 -8.88 0.14
CA VAL A 47 -14.60 -8.41 0.20
C VAL A 47 -15.58 -9.56 0.47
N ASP A 48 -15.28 -10.79 0.03
CA ASP A 48 -16.08 -11.98 0.32
C ASP A 48 -16.27 -12.19 1.81
N TRP A 49 -15.23 -12.00 2.62
CA TRP A 49 -15.32 -12.12 4.08
C TRP A 49 -16.17 -10.98 4.68
N LEU A 50 -16.00 -9.74 4.21
CA LEU A 50 -16.83 -8.63 4.69
C LEU A 50 -18.32 -8.90 4.44
N VAL A 51 -18.68 -9.30 3.22
CA VAL A 51 -20.08 -9.53 2.88
C VAL A 51 -20.58 -10.83 3.50
N MET A 52 -19.93 -11.96 3.25
CA MET A 52 -20.46 -13.28 3.63
C MET A 52 -20.26 -13.64 5.12
N ASN A 53 -19.41 -12.91 5.86
CA ASN A 53 -19.26 -13.07 7.30
C ASN A 53 -19.81 -11.85 8.06
N VAL A 54 -19.21 -10.67 7.87
CA VAL A 54 -19.49 -9.51 8.72
C VAL A 54 -20.93 -9.02 8.56
N THR A 55 -21.42 -8.87 7.33
CA THR A 55 -22.79 -8.37 7.13
C THR A 55 -23.89 -9.40 7.50
N TYR A 56 -23.52 -10.63 7.82
CA TYR A 56 -24.41 -11.67 8.37
C TYR A 56 -24.45 -11.68 9.90
N ARG A 57 -23.62 -10.88 10.58
CA ARG A 57 -23.64 -10.78 12.04
C ARG A 57 -24.91 -10.08 12.52
N PRO A 58 -25.41 -10.43 13.72
CA PRO A 58 -26.58 -9.78 14.29
C PRO A 58 -26.34 -8.27 14.45
N HIS A 59 -27.44 -7.51 14.49
CA HIS A 59 -27.42 -6.05 14.69
C HIS A 59 -26.76 -5.24 13.57
N CYS A 60 -26.43 -5.85 12.43
CA CYS A 60 -25.89 -5.13 11.28
C CYS A 60 -27.01 -4.47 10.48
N TYR A 61 -27.01 -3.14 10.42
CA TYR A 61 -27.93 -2.35 9.61
C TYR A 61 -27.25 -1.87 8.34
N VAL A 62 -28.03 -1.81 7.26
CA VAL A 62 -27.65 -1.18 5.99
C VAL A 62 -28.62 -0.06 5.66
N CYS A 63 -28.10 1.00 5.06
CA CYS A 63 -28.89 2.04 4.46
C CYS A 63 -28.38 2.32 3.04
N PHE A 64 -29.29 2.69 2.14
CA PHE A 64 -29.00 3.05 0.76
C PHE A 64 -29.09 4.57 0.60
N THR A 65 -28.01 5.20 0.15
CA THR A 65 -27.97 6.63 -0.13
C THR A 65 -28.79 6.96 -1.38
N ARG A 66 -29.16 8.22 -1.56
CA ARG A 66 -29.85 8.69 -2.78
C ARG A 66 -29.06 8.44 -4.07
N THR A 67 -27.74 8.33 -3.95
CA THR A 67 -26.80 8.06 -5.04
C THR A 67 -26.54 6.56 -5.26
N GLY A 68 -27.26 5.68 -4.54
CA GLY A 68 -27.20 4.22 -4.73
C GLY A 68 -26.05 3.52 -4.01
N HIS A 69 -25.36 4.22 -3.09
CA HIS A 69 -24.30 3.64 -2.27
C HIS A 69 -24.84 3.10 -0.97
N VAL A 70 -24.04 2.28 -0.29
CA VAL A 70 -24.43 1.68 0.99
C VAL A 70 -23.65 2.29 2.14
N GLN A 71 -24.30 2.42 3.28
CA GLN A 71 -23.64 2.63 4.56
C GLN A 71 -24.08 1.55 5.54
N PHE A 72 -23.20 1.24 6.49
CA PHE A 72 -23.46 0.23 7.50
C PHE A 72 -23.29 0.81 8.90
N VAL A 73 -23.99 0.20 9.85
CA VAL A 73 -23.78 0.46 11.28
C VAL A 73 -24.21 -0.76 12.09
N PHE A 74 -23.48 -1.08 13.15
CA PHE A 74 -23.91 -2.07 14.14
C PHE A 74 -24.65 -1.37 15.27
N SER A 75 -25.85 -1.81 15.62
CA SER A 75 -26.64 -1.18 16.68
C SER A 75 -27.64 -2.14 17.30
N ALA A 76 -27.70 -2.20 18.64
CA ALA A 76 -28.70 -3.01 19.34
C ALA A 76 -30.14 -2.48 19.16
N ARG A 77 -30.29 -1.20 18.79
CA ARG A 77 -31.57 -0.52 18.57
C ARG A 77 -31.66 0.00 17.13
N GLN A 78 -32.86 0.36 16.70
CA GLN A 78 -33.06 1.03 15.42
C GLN A 78 -32.19 2.31 15.35
N PRO A 79 -31.27 2.45 14.38
CA PRO A 79 -30.43 3.63 14.28
C PRO A 79 -31.25 4.89 13.98
N PHE A 80 -30.81 6.03 14.52
CA PHE A 80 -31.40 7.32 14.20
C PHE A 80 -31.31 7.63 12.70
N GLN A 81 -32.37 8.23 12.16
CA GLN A 81 -32.39 8.65 10.76
C GLN A 81 -31.34 9.74 10.54
N ARG A 82 -30.52 9.59 9.50
CA ARG A 82 -29.49 10.58 9.12
C ARG A 82 -29.81 11.18 7.77
N LEU A 83 -29.53 12.47 7.61
CA LEU A 83 -29.66 13.12 6.31
C LEU A 83 -28.71 12.43 5.31
N GLY A 84 -29.26 11.98 4.18
CA GLY A 84 -28.49 11.27 3.15
C GLY A 84 -28.37 9.76 3.34
N CYS A 85 -28.70 9.23 4.53
CA CYS A 85 -28.83 7.79 4.74
C CYS A 85 -30.02 7.44 5.66
N SER A 86 -31.16 7.17 5.02
CA SER A 86 -32.42 6.76 5.63
C SER A 86 -33.31 6.08 4.57
N PRO A 87 -34.10 5.02 4.91
CA PRO A 87 -34.18 4.37 6.22
C PRO A 87 -33.05 3.35 6.46
N TRP A 88 -32.70 3.13 7.74
CA TRP A 88 -31.83 2.02 8.16
C TRP A 88 -32.60 0.70 8.23
N ASN A 89 -32.13 -0.31 7.52
CA ASN A 89 -32.74 -1.63 7.45
C ASN A 89 -31.84 -2.66 8.12
N LEU A 90 -32.39 -3.45 9.04
CA LEU A 90 -31.66 -4.58 9.62
C LEU A 90 -31.41 -5.61 8.50
N LEU A 91 -30.14 -5.94 8.24
CA LEU A 91 -29.76 -6.78 7.10
C LEU A 91 -30.40 -8.17 7.14
N GLU A 92 -30.53 -8.76 8.33
CA GLU A 92 -31.22 -10.04 8.52
C GLU A 92 -32.67 -9.99 8.02
N LYS A 93 -33.42 -8.95 8.43
CA LYS A 93 -34.81 -8.75 7.97
C LYS A 93 -34.86 -8.46 6.48
N LEU A 94 -33.94 -7.64 5.98
CA LEU A 94 -33.89 -7.30 4.56
C LEU A 94 -33.66 -8.56 3.72
N ARG A 95 -32.67 -9.39 4.07
CA ARG A 95 -32.40 -10.67 3.39
C ARG A 95 -33.59 -11.62 3.43
N ALA A 96 -34.31 -11.70 4.56
CA ALA A 96 -35.51 -12.54 4.68
C ALA A 96 -36.65 -12.13 3.73
N THR A 97 -36.66 -10.89 3.24
CA THR A 97 -37.65 -10.39 2.27
C THR A 97 -37.22 -10.51 0.80
N MET A 98 -35.97 -10.89 0.54
CA MET A 98 -35.42 -10.95 -0.82
C MET A 98 -35.74 -12.29 -1.49
N SER A 99 -36.12 -12.25 -2.76
CA SER A 99 -36.31 -13.45 -3.59
C SER A 99 -34.99 -14.10 -4.04
N ASP A 100 -33.91 -13.32 -4.15
CA ASP A 100 -32.57 -13.78 -4.54
C ASP A 100 -31.49 -13.15 -3.62
N VAL A 101 -31.25 -13.80 -2.48
CA VAL A 101 -30.23 -13.38 -1.51
C VAL A 101 -28.81 -13.39 -2.10
N PRO A 102 -28.39 -14.42 -2.88
CA PRO A 102 -27.08 -14.40 -3.54
C PRO A 102 -26.87 -13.20 -4.49
N ALA A 103 -27.88 -12.78 -5.24
CA ALA A 103 -27.79 -11.58 -6.08
C ALA A 103 -27.67 -10.31 -5.21
N PHE A 104 -28.43 -10.24 -4.11
CA PHE A 104 -28.32 -9.15 -3.15
C PHE A 104 -26.91 -9.06 -2.52
N ASP A 105 -26.33 -10.16 -2.06
CA ASP A 105 -24.97 -10.17 -1.51
C ASP A 105 -23.93 -9.75 -2.56
N LYS A 106 -24.06 -10.21 -3.81
CA LYS A 106 -23.19 -9.73 -4.91
C LYS A 106 -23.33 -8.23 -5.15
N SER A 107 -24.53 -7.66 -4.97
CA SER A 107 -24.73 -6.21 -5.06
C SER A 107 -24.00 -5.45 -3.94
N LEU A 108 -23.94 -6.01 -2.73
CA LEU A 108 -23.15 -5.45 -1.63
C LEU A 108 -21.65 -5.55 -1.93
N MET A 109 -21.17 -6.67 -2.48
CA MET A 109 -19.78 -6.82 -2.90
C MET A 109 -19.38 -5.78 -3.97
N ARG A 110 -20.24 -5.55 -4.97
CA ARG A 110 -20.03 -4.48 -5.97
C ARG A 110 -20.00 -3.09 -5.30
N ASN A 111 -20.80 -2.89 -4.26
CA ASN A 111 -20.82 -1.65 -3.50
C ASN A 111 -19.60 -1.44 -2.60
N LEU A 112 -18.89 -2.51 -2.25
CA LEU A 112 -17.69 -2.50 -1.42
C LEU A 112 -16.39 -2.70 -2.22
N THR A 113 -16.46 -2.65 -3.55
CA THR A 113 -15.30 -2.73 -4.45
C THR A 113 -15.42 -1.72 -5.58
N LEU A 114 -14.32 -1.55 -6.33
CA LEU A 114 -14.29 -0.86 -7.61
C LEU A 114 -14.66 -1.78 -8.78
N PHE A 115 -14.99 -3.05 -8.53
CA PHE A 115 -15.27 -3.99 -9.60
C PHE A 115 -16.49 -3.56 -10.41
N THR A 116 -16.29 -3.49 -11.72
CA THR A 116 -17.32 -3.29 -12.74
C THR A 116 -16.91 -4.05 -14.00
N GLU A 117 -17.89 -4.41 -14.83
CA GLU A 117 -17.65 -5.17 -16.06
C GLU A 117 -16.90 -4.33 -17.11
N ASP A 118 -17.18 -3.02 -17.16
CA ASP A 118 -16.50 -2.10 -18.06
C ASP A 118 -15.96 -0.85 -17.32
N PRO A 119 -14.74 -0.96 -16.72
CA PRO A 119 -14.17 0.11 -15.91
C PRO A 119 -13.82 1.36 -16.71
N ASP A 120 -13.50 1.24 -18.00
CA ASP A 120 -13.19 2.39 -18.85
C ASP A 120 -14.42 3.26 -19.11
N VAL A 121 -15.61 2.66 -19.14
CA VAL A 121 -16.90 3.36 -19.28
C VAL A 121 -17.44 3.83 -17.93
N THR A 122 -17.27 3.03 -16.87
CA THR A 122 -17.77 3.37 -15.53
C THR A 122 -16.94 4.46 -14.87
N TYR A 123 -15.63 4.48 -15.15
CA TYR A 123 -14.67 5.43 -14.62
C TYR A 123 -13.81 6.01 -15.76
N PRO A 124 -14.35 6.91 -16.61
CA PRO A 124 -13.60 7.57 -17.67
C PRO A 124 -12.40 8.37 -17.17
N THR A 125 -12.41 8.92 -15.95
CA THR A 125 -11.34 9.78 -15.41
C THR A 125 -10.78 9.28 -14.08
N GLN A 126 -9.57 9.76 -13.73
CA GLN A 126 -9.00 9.55 -12.40
C GLN A 126 -9.89 10.15 -11.29
N ASP A 127 -10.54 11.30 -11.54
CA ASP A 127 -11.44 11.93 -10.57
C ASP A 127 -12.59 11.01 -10.18
N GLU A 128 -13.22 10.37 -11.17
CA GLU A 128 -14.39 9.53 -10.92
C GLU A 128 -14.05 8.23 -10.18
N VAL A 129 -12.94 7.57 -10.54
CA VAL A 129 -12.48 6.38 -9.80
C VAL A 129 -12.08 6.75 -8.38
N TRP A 130 -11.40 7.88 -8.16
CA TRP A 130 -11.02 8.33 -6.81
C TRP A 130 -12.24 8.70 -5.96
N ASN A 131 -13.23 9.41 -6.53
CA ASN A 131 -14.48 9.72 -5.82
C ASN A 131 -15.19 8.44 -5.36
N ARG A 132 -15.21 7.42 -6.22
CA ARG A 132 -15.77 6.11 -5.87
C ARG A 132 -14.92 5.37 -4.82
N PHE A 133 -13.60 5.42 -4.95
CA PHE A 133 -12.63 4.79 -4.05
C PHE A 133 -12.78 5.30 -2.61
N GLU A 134 -12.76 6.62 -2.41
CA GLU A 134 -12.93 7.28 -1.10
C GLU A 134 -14.28 6.94 -0.45
N GLN A 135 -15.33 6.87 -1.27
CA GLN A 135 -16.66 6.53 -0.79
C GLN A 135 -16.77 5.07 -0.31
N ILE A 136 -16.06 4.14 -0.93
CA ILE A 136 -16.04 2.74 -0.48
C ILE A 136 -15.43 2.65 0.92
N PHE A 137 -14.37 3.41 1.23
CA PHE A 137 -13.82 3.45 2.59
C PHE A 137 -14.83 3.94 3.63
N THR A 138 -15.64 4.94 3.29
CA THR A 138 -16.75 5.40 4.16
C THR A 138 -17.74 4.28 4.43
N SER A 139 -18.04 3.48 3.41
CA SER A 139 -18.96 2.34 3.51
C SER A 139 -18.39 1.23 4.41
N ILE A 140 -17.13 0.84 4.16
CA ILE A 140 -16.43 -0.20 4.93
C ILE A 140 -16.22 0.22 6.39
N SER A 141 -15.92 1.50 6.64
CA SER A 141 -15.71 2.05 7.98
C SER A 141 -16.89 1.73 8.91
N GLY A 142 -18.13 1.82 8.42
CA GLY A 142 -19.33 1.47 9.19
C GLY A 142 -19.41 0.02 9.66
N LEU A 143 -18.71 -0.90 8.97
CA LEU A 143 -18.57 -2.30 9.37
C LEU A 143 -17.40 -2.50 10.34
N ILE A 144 -16.22 -1.98 10.00
CA ILE A 144 -14.97 -2.34 10.67
C ILE A 144 -14.65 -1.51 11.91
N THR A 145 -15.42 -0.45 12.20
CA THR A 145 -15.28 0.34 13.44
C THR A 145 -16.11 -0.21 14.59
N TYR A 146 -16.92 -1.26 14.37
CA TYR A 146 -17.55 -2.02 15.44
C TYR A 146 -16.51 -2.97 16.09
N ALA A 147 -16.28 -2.87 17.40
CA ALA A 147 -15.12 -3.46 18.08
C ALA A 147 -14.89 -4.97 17.87
N PRO A 148 -15.91 -5.84 17.89
CA PRO A 148 -15.73 -7.26 17.56
C PRO A 148 -15.33 -7.47 16.09
N VAL A 149 -15.87 -6.68 15.16
CA VAL A 149 -15.51 -6.76 13.75
C VAL A 149 -14.11 -6.19 13.52
N PHE A 150 -13.73 -5.11 14.21
CA PHE A 150 -12.37 -4.58 14.17
C PHE A 150 -11.32 -5.65 14.51
N LYS A 151 -11.54 -6.38 15.61
CA LYS A 151 -10.68 -7.48 16.06
C LYS A 151 -10.61 -8.59 15.02
N ASP A 152 -11.75 -9.05 14.54
CA ASP A 152 -11.82 -10.15 13.58
C ASP A 152 -11.29 -9.74 12.20
N ASN A 153 -11.44 -8.48 11.79
CA ASN A 153 -10.90 -7.97 10.54
C ASN A 153 -9.38 -8.02 10.53
N LEU A 154 -8.74 -7.60 11.63
CA LEU A 154 -7.29 -7.70 11.77
C LEU A 154 -6.83 -9.16 11.76
N TYR A 155 -7.45 -10.01 12.57
CA TYR A 155 -7.07 -11.42 12.67
C TYR A 155 -7.30 -12.16 11.34
N GLN A 156 -8.39 -11.88 10.64
CA GLN A 156 -8.65 -12.40 9.30
C GLN A 156 -7.61 -11.89 8.29
N GLY A 157 -7.16 -10.64 8.40
CA GLY A 157 -6.06 -10.10 7.62
C GLY A 157 -4.78 -10.93 7.79
N PHE A 158 -4.42 -11.25 9.03
CA PHE A 158 -3.28 -12.15 9.31
C PHE A 158 -3.46 -13.53 8.68
N LEU A 159 -4.63 -14.16 8.83
CA LEU A 159 -4.91 -15.47 8.21
C LEU A 159 -4.74 -15.43 6.69
N GLN A 160 -5.27 -14.39 6.03
CA GLN A 160 -5.20 -14.27 4.57
C GLN A 160 -3.77 -14.03 4.10
N LEU A 161 -3.02 -13.13 4.75
CA LEU A 161 -1.61 -12.90 4.44
C LEU A 161 -0.77 -14.15 4.71
N TYR A 162 -0.98 -14.82 5.83
CA TYR A 162 -0.29 -16.06 6.19
C TYR A 162 -0.57 -17.19 5.20
N SER A 163 -1.83 -17.33 4.75
CA SER A 163 -2.23 -18.29 3.72
C SER A 163 -1.58 -18.01 2.36
N ASP A 164 -1.26 -16.75 2.09
CA ASP A 164 -0.48 -16.32 0.93
C ASP A 164 1.03 -16.27 1.23
N ASN A 165 1.48 -16.96 2.28
CA ASN A 165 2.89 -17.14 2.65
C ASN A 165 3.66 -15.82 2.88
N ILE A 166 3.00 -14.85 3.52
CA ILE A 166 3.56 -13.59 4.01
C ILE A 166 3.73 -13.73 5.53
N MET A 167 4.86 -13.26 6.04
CA MET A 167 5.26 -13.46 7.45
C MET A 167 5.29 -12.18 8.28
N TYR A 168 5.08 -11.01 7.68
CA TYR A 168 5.15 -9.73 8.37
C TYR A 168 4.35 -8.65 7.65
N MET A 169 3.82 -7.67 8.38
CA MET A 169 2.93 -6.62 7.85
C MET A 169 3.22 -5.24 8.43
N GLU A 170 3.16 -4.20 7.60
CA GLU A 170 3.14 -2.79 8.04
C GLU A 170 1.91 -2.06 7.53
N LEU A 171 1.01 -1.72 8.46
CA LEU A 171 -0.34 -1.27 8.17
C LEU A 171 -0.48 0.25 8.31
N ARG A 172 -0.91 0.95 7.25
CA ARG A 172 -1.34 2.35 7.34
C ARG A 172 -2.71 2.40 8.00
N THR A 173 -2.84 3.21 9.04
CA THR A 173 -4.10 3.34 9.76
C THR A 173 -4.33 4.75 10.29
N GLY A 174 -5.54 5.26 10.07
CA GLY A 174 -6.00 6.51 10.67
C GLY A 174 -6.37 6.41 12.16
N LEU A 175 -6.30 5.20 12.75
CA LEU A 175 -6.72 4.93 14.13
C LEU A 175 -8.13 5.47 14.41
N SER A 176 -9.07 5.15 13.53
CA SER A 176 -10.48 5.53 13.65
C SER A 176 -11.06 5.07 14.99
N GLN A 177 -11.96 5.87 15.54
CA GLN A 177 -12.69 5.50 16.76
C GLN A 177 -13.43 4.18 16.56
N THR A 178 -13.29 3.29 17.53
CA THR A 178 -13.95 1.99 17.55
C THR A 178 -15.04 2.00 18.61
N TYR A 179 -16.18 1.35 18.37
CA TYR A 179 -17.33 1.40 19.29
C TYR A 179 -17.95 0.02 19.58
N GLU A 180 -18.67 -0.07 20.69
CA GLU A 180 -19.45 -1.24 21.12
C GLU A 180 -20.95 -1.06 20.81
N LEU A 181 -21.72 -2.15 20.86
CA LEU A 181 -23.18 -2.11 20.59
C LEU A 181 -23.98 -1.21 21.54
N ASP A 182 -23.47 -0.99 22.75
CA ASP A 182 -24.09 -0.11 23.75
C ASP A 182 -23.74 1.38 23.53
N GLY A 183 -22.90 1.69 22.53
CA GLY A 183 -22.46 3.03 22.21
C GLY A 183 -21.17 3.45 22.91
N THR A 184 -20.54 2.59 23.71
CA THR A 184 -19.21 2.84 24.28
C THR A 184 -18.20 3.07 23.16
N VAL A 185 -17.43 4.15 23.23
CA VAL A 185 -16.39 4.49 22.24
C VAL A 185 -15.01 4.33 22.87
N HIS A 186 -14.14 3.60 22.16
CA HIS A 186 -12.77 3.35 22.55
C HIS A 186 -11.82 4.44 22.01
N ASN A 187 -10.81 4.76 22.80
CA ASN A 187 -9.75 5.68 22.41
C ASN A 187 -8.66 4.99 21.57
N ARG A 188 -7.70 5.77 21.08
CA ARG A 188 -6.60 5.25 20.25
C ARG A 188 -5.71 4.23 20.98
N ASP A 189 -5.50 4.40 22.28
CA ASP A 189 -4.72 3.47 23.11
C ASP A 189 -5.33 2.06 23.09
N TRP A 190 -6.65 1.96 23.20
CA TRP A 190 -7.34 0.67 23.09
C TRP A 190 -7.12 0.00 21.73
N SER A 191 -7.17 0.77 20.63
CA SER A 191 -6.93 0.22 19.29
C SER A 191 -5.49 -0.29 19.15
N ILE A 192 -4.50 0.48 19.63
CA ILE A 192 -3.07 0.08 19.61
C ILE A 192 -2.84 -1.17 20.46
N GLN A 193 -3.42 -1.24 21.65
CA GLN A 193 -3.33 -2.42 22.51
C GLN A 193 -4.00 -3.63 21.86
N THR A 194 -5.11 -3.42 21.13
CA THR A 194 -5.78 -4.49 20.38
C THR A 194 -4.91 -5.01 19.25
N TYR A 195 -4.27 -4.13 18.45
CA TYR A 195 -3.27 -4.54 17.46
C TYR A 195 -2.17 -5.38 18.10
N LYS A 196 -1.58 -4.91 19.20
CA LYS A 196 -0.53 -5.62 19.93
C LYS A 196 -0.98 -7.01 20.41
N ASN A 197 -2.11 -7.08 21.11
CA ASN A 197 -2.58 -8.33 21.71
C ASN A 197 -2.91 -9.39 20.65
N LEU A 198 -3.60 -9.01 19.57
CA LEU A 198 -3.93 -9.93 18.49
C LEU A 198 -2.69 -10.37 17.71
N THR A 199 -1.70 -9.49 17.57
CA THR A 199 -0.41 -9.85 16.95
C THR A 199 0.33 -10.90 17.78
N GLU A 200 0.42 -10.70 19.10
CA GLU A 200 1.07 -11.67 19.99
C GLU A 200 0.30 -12.99 20.04
N GLN A 201 -1.04 -12.95 20.07
CA GLN A 201 -1.86 -14.15 19.96
C GLN A 201 -1.56 -14.91 18.66
N PHE A 202 -1.59 -14.23 17.51
CA PHE A 202 -1.35 -14.85 16.22
C PHE A 202 0.06 -15.44 16.11
N LYS A 203 1.08 -14.79 16.68
CA LYS A 203 2.45 -15.31 16.74
C LYS A 203 2.57 -16.59 17.58
N LEU A 204 1.79 -16.72 18.66
CA LEU A 204 1.76 -17.95 19.45
C LEU A 204 1.16 -19.12 18.67
N GLU A 205 0.12 -18.85 17.89
CA GLU A 205 -0.58 -19.85 17.05
C GLU A 205 0.21 -20.16 15.76
N HIS A 206 0.99 -19.20 15.27
CA HIS A 206 1.79 -19.26 14.04
C HIS A 206 3.23 -18.78 14.30
N PRO A 207 4.12 -19.63 14.87
CA PRO A 207 5.46 -19.21 15.31
C PRO A 207 6.40 -18.71 14.20
N ASP A 208 6.07 -18.96 12.94
CA ASP A 208 6.81 -18.46 11.78
C ASP A 208 6.23 -17.15 11.19
N PHE A 209 5.21 -16.58 11.84
CA PHE A 209 4.76 -15.21 11.62
C PHE A 209 5.55 -14.26 12.54
N ILE A 210 6.17 -13.22 11.97
CA ILE A 210 7.05 -12.30 12.69
C ILE A 210 6.23 -11.26 13.47
N GLY A 211 5.07 -10.86 12.94
CA GLY A 211 4.18 -9.89 13.57
C GLY A 211 3.75 -8.78 12.62
N MET A 212 3.38 -7.63 13.20
CA MET A 212 3.05 -6.43 12.45
C MET A 212 3.56 -5.17 13.14
N ARG A 213 3.58 -4.07 12.40
CA ARG A 213 3.67 -2.70 12.93
C ARG A 213 2.64 -1.82 12.23
N ILE A 214 2.33 -0.67 12.82
CA ILE A 214 1.41 0.31 12.23
C ILE A 214 2.12 1.62 11.90
N ILE A 215 1.69 2.24 10.81
CA ILE A 215 2.09 3.57 10.37
C ILE A 215 0.85 4.44 10.52
N VAL A 216 0.92 5.44 11.39
CA VAL A 216 -0.19 6.34 11.65
C VAL A 216 -0.35 7.27 10.45
N SER A 217 -1.52 7.28 9.83
CA SER A 217 -1.77 8.02 8.60
C SER A 217 -2.83 9.10 8.80
N VAL A 218 -2.65 10.25 8.16
CA VAL A 218 -3.67 11.32 8.11
C VAL A 218 -4.00 11.64 6.66
N HIS A 219 -5.27 11.90 6.38
CA HIS A 219 -5.71 12.30 5.05
C HIS A 219 -5.12 13.67 4.68
N ARG A 220 -4.53 13.80 3.50
CA ARG A 220 -3.78 14.99 3.05
C ARG A 220 -4.63 16.20 2.64
N THR A 221 -5.95 16.11 2.81
CA THR A 221 -6.86 17.27 2.72
C THR A 221 -7.10 17.93 4.08
N GLN A 222 -6.64 17.31 5.17
CA GLN A 222 -6.75 17.90 6.50
C GLN A 222 -5.93 19.19 6.61
N ASN A 223 -6.39 20.14 7.42
CA ASN A 223 -5.66 21.38 7.61
C ASN A 223 -4.32 21.16 8.34
N LEU A 224 -3.42 22.14 8.21
CA LEU A 224 -2.08 22.09 8.79
C LEU A 224 -2.07 21.83 10.30
N SER A 225 -3.00 22.42 11.06
CA SER A 225 -3.07 22.24 12.52
C SER A 225 -3.41 20.81 12.92
N THR A 226 -4.34 20.17 12.19
CA THR A 226 -4.72 18.77 12.41
C THR A 226 -3.54 17.83 12.12
N VAL A 227 -2.83 18.02 11.00
CA VAL A 227 -1.64 17.22 10.69
C VAL A 227 -0.54 17.45 11.72
N LYS A 228 -0.30 18.70 12.13
CA LYS A 228 0.68 19.03 13.18
C LYS A 228 0.36 18.35 14.51
N GLN A 229 -0.91 18.30 14.91
CA GLN A 229 -1.32 17.60 16.11
C GLN A 229 -1.13 16.10 15.97
N ALA A 230 -1.49 15.51 14.83
CA ALA A 230 -1.31 14.09 14.58
C ALA A 230 0.17 13.66 14.58
N VAL A 231 1.09 14.50 14.07
CA VAL A 231 2.54 14.26 14.18
C VAL A 231 2.98 14.23 15.65
N LYS A 232 2.53 15.20 16.47
CA LYS A 232 2.82 15.22 17.92
C LYS A 232 2.26 13.98 18.62
N ASP A 233 1.01 13.63 18.35
CA ASP A 233 0.37 12.45 18.92
C ASP A 233 1.14 11.19 18.53
N THR A 234 1.63 11.09 17.29
CA THR A 234 2.39 9.93 16.80
C THR A 234 3.75 9.80 17.49
N ILE A 235 4.42 10.92 17.79
CA ILE A 235 5.64 10.90 18.61
C ILE A 235 5.35 10.31 20.00
N GLU A 236 4.27 10.73 20.64
CA GLU A 236 3.91 10.23 21.98
C GLU A 236 3.47 8.75 21.94
N MET A 237 2.71 8.35 20.93
CA MET A 237 2.32 6.95 20.71
C MET A 237 3.56 6.07 20.45
N GLN A 238 4.54 6.55 19.68
CA GLN A 238 5.77 5.82 19.41
C GLN A 238 6.64 5.64 20.65
N LYS A 239 6.67 6.62 21.57
CA LYS A 239 7.35 6.47 22.86
C LYS A 239 6.68 5.40 23.74
N ARG A 240 5.35 5.34 23.73
CA ARG A 240 4.56 4.43 24.57
C ARG A 240 4.53 3.00 24.03
N TYR A 241 4.48 2.84 22.70
CA TYR A 241 4.39 1.56 22.01
C TYR A 241 5.44 1.42 20.89
N PRO A 242 6.75 1.47 21.22
CA PRO A 242 7.82 1.44 20.23
C PRO A 242 7.89 0.13 19.42
N GLU A 243 7.29 -0.95 19.92
CA GLU A 243 7.15 -2.23 19.25
C GLU A 243 6.03 -2.25 18.20
N VAL A 244 5.03 -1.37 18.33
CA VAL A 244 3.84 -1.33 17.46
C VAL A 244 3.93 -0.17 16.45
N ILE A 245 4.33 1.04 16.87
CA ILE A 245 4.30 2.24 16.02
C ILE A 245 5.59 2.35 15.20
N ALA A 246 5.50 2.16 13.89
CA ALA A 246 6.60 2.36 12.96
C ALA A 246 6.86 3.85 12.67
N GLY A 247 5.81 4.64 12.46
CA GLY A 247 5.96 6.05 12.11
C GLY A 247 4.69 6.70 11.58
N PHE A 248 4.86 7.68 10.69
CA PHE A 248 3.77 8.54 10.19
C PHE A 248 3.73 8.61 8.66
N ASP A 249 2.53 8.83 8.10
CA ASP A 249 2.26 8.94 6.66
C ASP A 249 1.12 9.94 6.36
N LEU A 250 1.08 10.45 5.13
CA LEU A 250 -0.01 11.24 4.56
C LEU A 250 -0.67 10.43 3.44
N VAL A 251 -1.98 10.26 3.50
CA VAL A 251 -2.75 9.40 2.58
C VAL A 251 -3.86 10.18 1.88
N GLY A 252 -4.54 9.53 0.94
CA GLY A 252 -5.59 10.13 0.12
C GLY A 252 -5.05 10.70 -1.19
N ARG A 253 -5.96 11.11 -2.07
CA ARG A 253 -5.62 11.51 -3.43
C ARG A 253 -4.55 12.60 -3.51
N GLU A 254 -3.43 12.27 -4.11
CA GLU A 254 -2.25 13.14 -4.20
C GLU A 254 -2.48 14.36 -5.11
N ASP A 255 -3.03 14.17 -6.32
CA ASP A 255 -3.27 15.24 -7.31
C ASP A 255 -4.19 16.38 -6.81
N GLY A 256 -5.19 16.03 -5.99
CA GLY A 256 -6.18 16.97 -5.48
C GLY A 256 -5.93 17.41 -4.03
N GLY A 257 -4.86 16.92 -3.42
CA GLY A 257 -4.53 17.10 -2.01
C GLY A 257 -3.42 18.12 -1.76
N ASN A 258 -3.08 18.34 -0.49
CA ASN A 258 -1.92 19.16 -0.16
C ASN A 258 -0.61 18.37 -0.40
N SER A 259 0.42 19.08 -0.87
CA SER A 259 1.77 18.53 -1.03
C SER A 259 2.46 18.28 0.31
N ILE A 260 3.53 17.48 0.31
CA ILE A 260 4.37 17.27 1.50
C ILE A 260 4.96 18.61 1.97
N TRP A 261 5.39 19.45 1.01
CA TRP A 261 5.94 20.78 1.32
C TRP A 261 4.96 21.75 1.98
N TYR A 262 3.66 21.63 1.66
CA TYR A 262 2.61 22.40 2.36
C TYR A 262 2.66 22.13 3.87
N TYR A 263 2.92 20.88 4.28
CA TYR A 263 3.00 20.47 5.69
C TYR A 263 4.38 20.61 6.32
N ARG A 264 5.36 21.28 5.70
CA ARG A 264 6.74 21.39 6.21
C ARG A 264 6.85 21.80 7.68
N ASP A 265 5.98 22.68 8.16
CA ASP A 265 5.98 23.14 9.55
C ASP A 265 5.46 22.07 10.53
N ALA A 266 4.52 21.24 10.09
CA ALA A 266 4.03 20.09 10.85
C ALA A 266 5.08 18.96 10.84
N LEU A 267 5.65 18.67 9.66
CA LEU A 267 6.60 17.57 9.46
C LEU A 267 7.99 17.87 10.06
N SER A 268 8.31 19.13 10.35
CA SER A 268 9.54 19.54 11.05
C SER A 268 9.43 19.46 12.58
N VAL A 269 8.25 19.18 13.15
CA VAL A 269 8.05 19.08 14.60
C VAL A 269 9.01 18.09 15.29
N PRO A 270 9.25 16.86 14.78
CA PRO A 270 10.17 15.93 15.42
C PRO A 270 11.57 16.52 15.63
N THR A 271 12.09 17.23 14.62
CA THR A 271 13.39 17.91 14.71
C THR A 271 13.38 19.02 15.78
N GLN A 272 12.30 19.82 15.83
CA GLN A 272 12.15 20.91 16.81
C GLN A 272 12.14 20.40 18.25
N VAL A 273 11.46 19.27 18.50
CA VAL A 273 11.33 18.67 19.84
C VAL A 273 12.39 17.60 20.13
N LYS A 274 13.38 17.43 19.23
CA LYS A 274 14.44 16.41 19.32
C LYS A 274 13.91 14.98 19.49
N ALA A 275 12.76 14.69 18.89
CA ALA A 275 12.20 13.35 18.82
C ALA A 275 12.57 12.67 17.50
N LYS A 276 12.71 11.35 17.54
CA LYS A 276 12.81 10.54 16.33
C LYS A 276 11.40 10.17 15.88
N LEU A 277 11.08 10.42 14.62
CA LEU A 277 9.87 9.93 13.96
C LEU A 277 10.27 9.50 12.55
N SER A 278 9.95 8.26 12.17
CA SER A 278 10.12 7.79 10.80
C SER A 278 8.92 8.17 9.96
N TYR A 279 9.17 8.60 8.74
CA TYR A 279 8.13 8.84 7.73
C TYR A 279 8.10 7.74 6.68
N PHE A 280 6.92 7.50 6.11
CA PHE A 280 6.65 6.50 5.09
C PHE A 280 5.76 7.06 3.97
N PHE A 281 6.07 8.28 3.54
CA PHE A 281 5.18 9.10 2.70
C PHE A 281 4.75 8.40 1.41
N HIS A 282 3.44 8.41 1.13
CA HIS A 282 2.96 8.39 -0.25
C HIS A 282 3.53 9.61 -0.98
N ALA A 283 4.17 9.36 -2.13
CA ALA A 283 4.73 10.44 -2.92
C ALA A 283 4.91 10.04 -4.39
N GLY A 284 4.51 10.96 -5.28
CA GLY A 284 4.62 10.80 -6.72
C GLY A 284 3.69 9.74 -7.29
N GLU A 285 2.55 9.48 -6.66
CA GLU A 285 1.45 8.69 -7.22
C GLU A 285 0.63 9.56 -8.18
N THR A 286 1.22 9.88 -9.34
CA THR A 286 0.62 10.79 -10.32
C THR A 286 1.17 10.54 -11.71
N ASP A 287 0.36 10.79 -12.75
CA ASP A 287 0.79 10.89 -14.14
C ASP A 287 1.09 12.34 -14.57
N LEU A 288 0.90 13.31 -13.67
CA LEU A 288 1.34 14.69 -13.85
C LEU A 288 2.87 14.79 -13.83
N PHE A 289 3.40 15.77 -14.55
CA PHE A 289 4.84 16.01 -14.64
C PHE A 289 5.19 17.48 -14.50
N GLY A 290 6.20 17.79 -13.68
CA GLY A 290 6.70 19.14 -13.48
C GLY A 290 5.87 19.99 -12.52
N THR A 291 4.96 19.35 -11.77
CA THR A 291 4.05 19.96 -10.80
C THR A 291 4.60 19.82 -9.38
N ASP A 292 3.91 20.41 -8.40
CA ASP A 292 4.26 20.19 -6.99
C ASP A 292 3.89 18.78 -6.49
N VAL A 293 3.06 18.06 -7.25
CA VAL A 293 2.58 16.72 -6.90
C VAL A 293 3.68 15.68 -7.12
N ASP A 294 4.26 15.61 -8.33
CA ASP A 294 5.36 14.71 -8.63
C ASP A 294 6.65 15.10 -7.90
N ARG A 295 6.83 16.38 -7.53
CA ARG A 295 7.93 16.84 -6.66
C ARG A 295 7.86 16.29 -5.23
N ASN A 296 6.72 15.75 -4.78
CA ASN A 296 6.63 15.11 -3.47
C ASN A 296 7.66 13.97 -3.32
N VAL A 297 8.11 13.32 -4.40
CA VAL A 297 9.17 12.29 -4.31
C VAL A 297 10.49 12.87 -3.80
N LEU A 298 10.80 14.13 -4.16
CA LEU A 298 11.98 14.84 -3.66
C LEU A 298 11.75 15.33 -2.24
N ASP A 299 10.60 15.94 -1.95
CA ASP A 299 10.28 16.42 -0.60
C ASP A 299 10.28 15.29 0.43
N ALA A 300 9.74 14.12 0.08
CA ALA A 300 9.79 12.93 0.93
C ALA A 300 11.24 12.55 1.30
N LEU A 301 12.18 12.63 0.35
CA LEU A 301 13.60 12.38 0.59
C LEU A 301 14.23 13.47 1.46
N LEU A 302 13.87 14.74 1.27
CA LEU A 302 14.36 15.85 2.09
C LEU A 302 13.88 15.76 3.56
N PHE A 303 12.69 15.18 3.79
CA PHE A 303 12.20 14.83 5.12
C PHE A 303 12.73 13.48 5.65
N ASN A 304 13.74 12.89 5.00
CA ASN A 304 14.37 11.63 5.39
C ASN A 304 13.36 10.47 5.52
N THR A 305 12.41 10.37 4.58
CA THR A 305 11.48 9.24 4.55
C THR A 305 12.21 7.90 4.55
N THR A 306 11.66 6.91 5.24
CA THR A 306 12.23 5.57 5.33
C THR A 306 11.92 4.76 4.07
N ARG A 307 10.73 4.97 3.49
CA ARG A 307 10.27 4.40 2.22
C ARG A 307 9.36 5.41 1.50
N ILE A 308 9.21 5.27 0.19
CA ILE A 308 8.30 6.06 -0.64
C ILE A 308 7.13 5.17 -1.08
N GLY A 309 5.90 5.51 -0.68
CA GLY A 309 4.69 4.89 -1.17
C GLY A 309 4.48 5.21 -2.65
N HIS A 310 4.27 4.18 -3.47
CA HIS A 310 4.20 4.20 -4.94
C HIS A 310 5.49 4.65 -5.62
N GLY A 311 5.86 5.94 -5.51
CA GLY A 311 6.98 6.52 -6.26
C GLY A 311 6.81 6.38 -7.78
N PHE A 312 5.57 6.43 -8.28
CA PHE A 312 5.25 6.18 -9.68
C PHE A 312 5.98 7.15 -10.61
N ALA A 313 6.00 8.44 -10.25
CA ALA A 313 6.70 9.49 -11.00
C ALA A 313 8.24 9.47 -10.84
N LEU A 314 8.81 8.66 -9.93
CA LEU A 314 10.25 8.72 -9.59
C LEU A 314 11.17 8.51 -10.79
N ALA A 315 10.76 7.67 -11.75
CA ALA A 315 11.54 7.41 -12.97
C ALA A 315 11.78 8.67 -13.82
N HIS A 316 10.90 9.67 -13.72
CA HIS A 316 11.01 10.94 -14.44
C HIS A 316 11.88 11.98 -13.72
N HIS A 317 12.35 11.68 -12.50
CA HIS A 317 13.15 12.57 -11.67
C HIS A 317 14.55 11.98 -11.42
N PRO A 318 15.49 12.07 -12.37
CA PRO A 318 16.78 11.37 -12.28
C PRO A 318 17.58 11.72 -11.03
N LEU A 319 17.54 12.98 -10.57
CA LEU A 319 18.21 13.42 -9.34
C LEU A 319 17.56 12.80 -8.09
N ALA A 320 16.24 12.83 -7.99
CA ALA A 320 15.52 12.23 -6.86
C ALA A 320 15.69 10.71 -6.85
N LYS A 321 15.64 10.05 -8.01
CA LYS A 321 15.92 8.63 -8.18
C LYS A 321 17.32 8.27 -7.70
N GLU A 322 18.34 9.02 -8.12
CA GLU A 322 19.71 8.76 -7.68
C GLU A 322 19.88 9.01 -6.17
N LEU A 323 19.25 10.05 -5.63
CA LEU A 323 19.26 10.35 -4.20
C LEU A 323 18.61 9.22 -3.39
N SER A 324 17.40 8.79 -3.76
CA SER A 324 16.69 7.63 -3.19
C SER A 324 17.58 6.39 -3.19
N ARG A 325 18.24 6.09 -4.32
CA ARG A 325 19.15 4.95 -4.44
C ARG A 325 20.36 5.06 -3.49
N LYS A 326 21.00 6.22 -3.43
CA LYS A 326 22.17 6.47 -2.54
C LYS A 326 21.80 6.39 -1.06
N MET A 327 20.61 6.86 -0.70
CA MET A 327 20.09 6.80 0.67
C MET A 327 19.56 5.40 1.04
N GLY A 328 19.38 4.51 0.07
CA GLY A 328 18.77 3.20 0.29
C GLY A 328 17.28 3.28 0.64
N VAL A 329 16.59 4.30 0.16
CA VAL A 329 15.13 4.51 0.36
C VAL A 329 14.37 3.85 -0.78
N PRO A 330 13.65 2.74 -0.56
CA PRO A 330 12.94 2.05 -1.62
C PRO A 330 11.60 2.70 -1.96
N VAL A 331 11.12 2.39 -3.16
CA VAL A 331 9.71 2.60 -3.54
C VAL A 331 8.87 1.36 -3.21
N GLU A 332 7.63 1.57 -2.79
CA GLU A 332 6.63 0.52 -2.54
C GLU A 332 5.69 0.44 -3.75
N VAL A 333 5.92 -0.52 -4.64
CA VAL A 333 5.21 -0.65 -5.92
C VAL A 333 3.91 -1.43 -5.74
N CYS A 334 2.78 -0.80 -6.09
CA CYS A 334 1.42 -1.34 -5.95
C CYS A 334 0.75 -1.40 -7.35
N PRO A 335 1.13 -2.38 -8.21
CA PRO A 335 0.81 -2.34 -9.64
C PRO A 335 -0.69 -2.39 -9.94
N ILE A 336 -1.47 -3.18 -9.18
CA ILE A 336 -2.91 -3.28 -9.41
C ILE A 336 -3.60 -1.99 -9.02
N SER A 337 -3.19 -1.36 -7.91
CA SER A 337 -3.67 -0.05 -7.49
C SER A 337 -3.44 0.99 -8.59
N ASN A 338 -2.20 1.09 -9.09
CA ASN A 338 -1.84 2.05 -10.13
C ASN A 338 -2.64 1.83 -11.44
N GLN A 339 -2.93 0.59 -11.81
CA GLN A 339 -3.77 0.32 -12.99
C GLN A 339 -5.25 0.66 -12.75
N VAL A 340 -5.82 0.20 -11.64
CA VAL A 340 -7.24 0.40 -11.32
C VAL A 340 -7.56 1.88 -11.10
N LEU A 341 -6.63 2.63 -10.50
CA LEU A 341 -6.73 4.08 -10.31
C LEU A 341 -6.30 4.88 -11.55
N LYS A 342 -6.09 4.20 -12.69
CA LYS A 342 -5.88 4.77 -14.03
C LYS A 342 -4.58 5.56 -14.26
N LEU A 343 -3.54 5.34 -13.46
CA LEU A 343 -2.21 5.92 -13.72
C LEU A 343 -1.52 5.27 -14.93
N VAL A 344 -1.84 4.01 -15.22
CA VAL A 344 -1.34 3.29 -16.39
C VAL A 344 -2.33 2.22 -16.83
N SER A 345 -2.62 2.12 -18.13
CA SER A 345 -3.57 1.13 -18.66
C SER A 345 -2.95 -0.25 -18.87
N ASP A 346 -1.74 -0.29 -19.41
CA ASP A 346 -0.98 -1.50 -19.71
C ASP A 346 0.26 -1.56 -18.81
N LEU A 347 0.31 -2.55 -17.91
CA LEU A 347 1.38 -2.65 -16.91
C LEU A 347 2.76 -2.91 -17.51
N ARG A 348 2.87 -3.26 -18.80
CA ARG A 348 4.17 -3.28 -19.50
C ARG A 348 4.79 -1.89 -19.63
N ASN A 349 3.97 -0.83 -19.57
CA ASN A 349 4.41 0.56 -19.62
C ASN A 349 4.61 1.17 -18.21
N HIS A 350 4.50 0.37 -17.15
CA HIS A 350 4.63 0.86 -15.79
C HIS A 350 6.06 1.40 -15.54
N PRO A 351 6.24 2.61 -14.96
CA PRO A 351 7.55 3.26 -14.81
C PRO A 351 8.54 2.47 -13.93
N ALA A 352 8.02 1.63 -13.03
CA ALA A 352 8.84 0.70 -12.25
C ALA A 352 9.67 -0.28 -13.12
N ALA A 353 9.33 -0.51 -14.39
CA ALA A 353 10.15 -1.32 -15.29
C ALA A 353 11.57 -0.75 -15.45
N VAL A 354 11.69 0.59 -15.51
CA VAL A 354 12.99 1.29 -15.55
C VAL A 354 13.74 1.08 -14.24
N LEU A 355 13.05 1.23 -13.11
CA LEU A 355 13.61 1.05 -11.78
C LEU A 355 14.11 -0.40 -11.57
N MET A 356 13.37 -1.40 -12.06
CA MET A 356 13.75 -2.80 -12.00
C MET A 356 15.00 -3.09 -12.86
N ALA A 357 15.06 -2.54 -14.07
CA ALA A 357 16.20 -2.71 -14.98
C ALA A 357 17.50 -2.12 -14.40
N GLU A 358 17.39 -1.07 -13.59
CA GLU A 358 18.52 -0.41 -12.90
C GLU A 358 18.86 -1.04 -11.55
N GLY A 359 18.11 -2.05 -11.09
CA GLY A 359 18.28 -2.63 -9.75
C GLY A 359 18.00 -1.63 -8.63
N HIS A 360 17.08 -0.69 -8.83
CA HIS A 360 16.71 0.31 -7.83
C HIS A 360 16.06 -0.36 -6.60
N PRO A 361 16.31 0.13 -5.37
CA PRO A 361 15.63 -0.34 -4.17
C PRO A 361 14.10 -0.30 -4.30
N MET A 362 13.44 -1.44 -4.22
CA MET A 362 11.98 -1.51 -4.28
C MET A 362 11.42 -2.73 -3.55
N VAL A 363 10.16 -2.61 -3.12
CA VAL A 363 9.34 -3.69 -2.59
C VAL A 363 8.00 -3.72 -3.33
N VAL A 364 7.34 -4.88 -3.34
CA VAL A 364 6.01 -5.05 -3.93
C VAL A 364 4.98 -5.12 -2.82
N SER A 365 3.85 -4.44 -3.00
CA SER A 365 2.72 -4.48 -2.08
C SER A 365 1.38 -4.49 -2.82
N SER A 366 0.27 -4.70 -2.10
CA SER A 366 -1.07 -4.83 -2.68
C SER A 366 -2.00 -3.65 -2.38
N ASP A 367 -1.56 -2.72 -1.53
CA ASP A 367 -2.29 -1.49 -1.20
C ASP A 367 -3.68 -1.74 -0.58
N ASP A 368 -4.75 -1.64 -1.37
CA ASP A 368 -6.13 -1.85 -0.97
C ASP A 368 -6.78 -3.09 -1.63
N PRO A 369 -6.30 -4.32 -1.35
CA PRO A 369 -6.75 -5.52 -2.05
C PRO A 369 -8.26 -5.74 -1.94
N THR A 370 -8.92 -5.33 -0.83
CA THR A 370 -10.39 -5.40 -0.72
C THR A 370 -11.06 -4.71 -1.92
N LEU A 371 -10.66 -3.47 -2.23
CA LEU A 371 -11.32 -2.62 -3.21
C LEU A 371 -11.09 -3.12 -4.64
N PHE A 372 -9.98 -3.80 -4.88
CA PHE A 372 -9.65 -4.42 -6.18
C PHE A 372 -10.21 -5.85 -6.31
N GLY A 373 -10.90 -6.34 -5.27
CA GLY A 373 -11.48 -7.67 -5.23
C GLY A 373 -10.44 -8.79 -5.09
N THR A 374 -9.33 -8.55 -4.41
CA THR A 374 -8.26 -9.53 -4.15
C THR A 374 -8.05 -9.69 -2.64
N ALA A 375 -7.05 -10.49 -2.27
CA ALA A 375 -6.48 -10.60 -0.94
C ALA A 375 -5.04 -11.08 -1.08
N GLY A 376 -4.19 -10.76 -0.10
CA GLY A 376 -2.77 -11.13 -0.15
C GLY A 376 -2.00 -10.33 -1.21
N LEU A 377 -0.89 -10.90 -1.67
CA LEU A 377 0.15 -10.21 -2.44
C LEU A 377 0.54 -10.93 -3.73
N SER A 378 0.07 -12.17 -3.94
CA SER A 378 0.40 -12.97 -5.12
C SER A 378 -0.09 -12.39 -6.44
N TYR A 379 -1.17 -11.60 -6.45
CA TYR A 379 -1.65 -10.94 -7.66
C TYR A 379 -0.68 -9.84 -8.10
N ASP A 380 -0.25 -8.97 -7.19
CA ASP A 380 0.72 -7.92 -7.47
C ASP A 380 2.10 -8.49 -7.85
N PHE A 381 2.55 -9.57 -7.21
CA PHE A 381 3.76 -10.29 -7.66
C PHE A 381 3.61 -10.85 -9.07
N TYR A 382 2.41 -11.29 -9.47
CA TYR A 382 2.18 -11.76 -10.83
C TYR A 382 2.31 -10.61 -11.82
N GLU A 383 1.71 -9.46 -11.53
CA GLU A 383 1.80 -8.29 -12.40
C GLU A 383 3.23 -7.76 -12.52
N VAL A 384 3.96 -7.69 -11.41
CA VAL A 384 5.38 -7.31 -11.41
C VAL A 384 6.22 -8.31 -12.19
N PHE A 385 6.05 -9.61 -11.95
CA PHE A 385 6.91 -10.63 -12.55
C PHE A 385 6.63 -10.85 -14.04
N VAL A 386 5.35 -10.85 -14.44
CA VAL A 386 4.94 -11.15 -15.82
C VAL A 386 4.85 -9.89 -16.67
N GLY A 387 4.34 -8.79 -16.12
CA GLY A 387 4.15 -7.53 -16.82
C GLY A 387 5.38 -6.63 -16.76
N ILE A 388 5.63 -6.05 -15.58
CA ILE A 388 6.61 -4.97 -15.37
C ILE A 388 8.05 -5.44 -15.59
N GLY A 389 8.41 -6.59 -15.04
CA GLY A 389 9.76 -7.15 -15.12
C GLY A 389 10.12 -7.73 -16.49
N GLY A 390 9.14 -7.91 -17.37
CA GLY A 390 9.33 -8.44 -18.72
C GLY A 390 9.92 -9.85 -18.77
N LEU A 391 10.38 -10.27 -19.95
CA LEU A 391 10.90 -11.62 -20.19
C LEU A 391 12.24 -11.91 -19.49
N SER A 392 12.94 -10.89 -19.01
CA SER A 392 14.20 -11.02 -18.27
C SER A 392 14.00 -11.28 -16.78
N ALA A 393 12.78 -11.07 -16.25
CA ALA A 393 12.47 -11.39 -14.85
C ALA A 393 12.69 -12.88 -14.58
N SER A 394 13.40 -13.17 -13.49
CA SER A 394 13.81 -14.53 -13.14
C SER A 394 13.44 -14.88 -11.70
N VAL A 395 13.71 -16.13 -11.30
CA VAL A 395 13.60 -16.54 -9.89
C VAL A 395 14.48 -15.66 -8.98
N GLY A 396 15.60 -15.13 -9.50
CA GLY A 396 16.43 -14.16 -8.79
C GLY A 396 15.70 -12.84 -8.52
N THR A 397 14.91 -12.35 -9.48
CA THR A 397 14.06 -11.16 -9.30
C THR A 397 13.05 -11.36 -8.17
N LEU A 398 12.36 -12.50 -8.18
CA LEU A 398 11.40 -12.86 -7.12
C LEU A 398 12.07 -12.96 -5.74
N LYS A 399 13.26 -13.58 -5.70
CA LYS A 399 14.05 -13.73 -4.47
C LYS A 399 14.43 -12.36 -3.90
N GLU A 400 14.95 -11.46 -4.74
CA GLU A 400 15.39 -10.13 -4.30
C GLU A 400 14.22 -9.29 -3.79
N LEU A 401 13.07 -9.30 -4.48
CA LEU A 401 11.88 -8.56 -4.01
C LEU A 401 11.36 -9.07 -2.66
N ALA A 402 11.37 -10.39 -2.45
CA ALA A 402 11.02 -10.98 -1.16
C ALA A 402 12.03 -10.60 -0.06
N MET A 403 13.33 -10.64 -0.34
CA MET A 403 14.37 -10.21 0.61
C MET A 403 14.29 -8.70 0.91
N ASN A 404 14.00 -7.88 -0.09
CA ASN A 404 13.83 -6.44 0.04
C ASN A 404 12.72 -6.10 1.03
N SER A 405 11.60 -6.83 0.98
CA SER A 405 10.49 -6.61 1.90
C SER A 405 10.89 -6.80 3.38
N ILE A 406 11.87 -7.66 3.68
CA ILE A 406 12.41 -7.81 5.03
C ILE A 406 13.48 -6.73 5.31
N ARG A 407 14.40 -6.52 4.36
CA ARG A 407 15.50 -5.55 4.47
C ARG A 407 15.00 -4.14 4.75
N TYR A 408 13.94 -3.72 4.07
CA TYR A 408 13.38 -2.39 4.14
C TYR A 408 12.17 -2.25 5.09
N SER A 409 11.81 -3.32 5.81
CA SER A 409 10.84 -3.20 6.90
C SER A 409 11.33 -2.23 8.00
N SER A 410 10.42 -1.80 8.87
CA SER A 410 10.70 -1.05 10.10
C SER A 410 11.06 -1.95 11.29
N LEU A 411 11.21 -3.26 11.07
CA LEU A 411 11.68 -4.18 12.11
C LEU A 411 13.04 -3.73 12.69
N PRO A 412 13.25 -3.86 14.01
CA PRO A 412 14.57 -3.73 14.61
C PRO A 412 15.59 -4.70 13.97
N PRO A 413 16.89 -4.35 13.94
CA PRO A 413 17.92 -5.15 13.26
C PRO A 413 17.90 -6.65 13.61
N VAL A 414 17.82 -6.97 14.91
CA VAL A 414 17.77 -8.37 15.39
C VAL A 414 16.54 -9.12 14.85
N LEU A 415 15.37 -8.46 14.81
CA LEU A 415 14.16 -9.08 14.25
C LEU A 415 14.23 -9.22 12.73
N LYS A 416 14.92 -8.32 12.02
CA LYS A 416 15.19 -8.48 10.58
C LYS A 416 16.09 -9.69 10.29
N GLU A 417 17.14 -9.89 11.09
CA GLU A 417 18.04 -11.04 10.95
C GLU A 417 17.28 -12.35 11.18
N ASN A 418 16.49 -12.42 12.24
CA ASN A 418 15.64 -13.58 12.54
C ASN A 418 14.62 -13.84 11.41
N ALA A 419 13.94 -12.79 10.94
CA ALA A 419 12.99 -12.88 9.83
C ALA A 419 13.65 -13.36 8.55
N MET A 420 14.85 -12.85 8.22
CA MET A 420 15.61 -13.26 7.04
C MET A 420 16.05 -14.73 7.12
N ALA A 421 16.52 -15.18 8.29
CA ALA A 421 16.94 -16.56 8.50
C ALA A 421 15.76 -17.53 8.34
N LEU A 422 14.62 -17.23 8.96
CA LEU A 422 13.40 -18.02 8.84
C LEU A 422 12.87 -18.01 7.40
N TRP A 423 12.84 -16.84 6.76
CA TRP A 423 12.44 -16.71 5.35
C TRP A 423 13.34 -17.55 4.44
N GLN A 424 14.66 -17.56 4.67
CA GLN A 424 15.61 -18.34 3.87
C GLN A 424 15.34 -19.85 3.98
N GLN A 425 14.92 -20.34 5.14
CA GLN A 425 14.46 -21.73 5.31
C GLN A 425 13.21 -22.02 4.48
N LYS A 426 12.20 -21.15 4.55
CA LYS A 426 10.96 -21.27 3.75
C LYS A 426 11.25 -21.20 2.25
N TRP A 427 12.15 -20.32 1.82
CA TRP A 427 12.60 -20.19 0.44
C TRP A 427 13.28 -21.48 -0.05
N ASN A 428 14.21 -22.02 0.73
CA ASN A 428 14.90 -23.27 0.40
C ASN A 428 13.94 -24.44 0.26
N LYS A 429 12.93 -24.54 1.14
CA LYS A 429 11.85 -25.53 1.03
C LYS A 429 11.06 -25.36 -0.27
N PHE A 430 10.64 -24.14 -0.58
CA PHE A 430 9.93 -23.81 -1.81
C PHE A 430 10.71 -24.23 -3.09
N ILE A 431 12.01 -23.91 -3.16
CA ILE A 431 12.86 -24.30 -4.30
C ILE A 431 13.00 -25.83 -4.41
N ARG A 432 13.17 -26.54 -3.29
CA ARG A 432 13.26 -28.02 -3.28
C ARG A 432 11.97 -28.65 -3.81
N GLU A 433 10.82 -28.21 -3.34
CA GLU A 433 9.51 -28.71 -3.77
C GLU A 433 9.25 -28.43 -5.25
N PHE A 434 9.57 -27.23 -5.74
CA PHE A 434 9.49 -26.88 -7.14
C PHE A 434 10.36 -27.80 -8.02
N THR A 435 11.60 -28.03 -7.60
CA THR A 435 12.56 -28.88 -8.33
C THR A 435 12.09 -30.34 -8.39
N ILE A 436 11.62 -30.90 -7.28
CA ILE A 436 11.15 -32.29 -7.20
C ILE A 436 9.91 -32.50 -8.08
N ASN A 437 8.95 -31.58 -8.03
CA ASN A 437 7.73 -31.68 -8.83
C ASN A 437 8.02 -31.61 -10.33
N ASN A 438 8.98 -30.78 -10.76
CA ASN A 438 9.41 -30.75 -12.15
C ASN A 438 10.16 -32.03 -12.59
N LYS A 439 11.01 -32.60 -11.72
CA LYS A 439 11.65 -33.90 -12.00
C LYS A 439 10.62 -35.02 -12.16
N LYS A 440 9.61 -35.11 -11.28
CA LYS A 440 8.52 -36.10 -11.39
C LYS A 440 7.70 -35.93 -12.67
N LYS A 441 7.38 -34.69 -13.05
CA LYS A 441 6.66 -34.38 -14.30
C LYS A 441 7.46 -34.81 -15.53
N HIS A 442 8.75 -34.49 -15.59
CA HIS A 442 9.63 -34.93 -16.68
C HIS A 442 9.77 -36.45 -16.78
N LEU A 443 9.82 -37.16 -15.65
CA LEU A 443 9.84 -38.63 -15.64
C LEU A 443 8.53 -39.22 -16.18
N ASN A 444 7.38 -38.68 -15.79
CA ASN A 444 6.07 -39.12 -16.26
C ASN A 444 5.84 -38.81 -17.75
N ASP A 445 6.27 -37.64 -18.22
CA ASP A 445 6.19 -37.27 -19.65
C ASP A 445 7.05 -38.22 -20.50
N ASN A 446 8.26 -38.55 -20.03
CA ASN A 446 9.15 -39.51 -20.69
C ASN A 446 8.59 -40.94 -20.69
N PHE A 447 7.91 -41.36 -19.63
CA PHE A 447 7.24 -42.67 -19.55
C PHE A 447 6.04 -42.75 -20.50
N THR A 448 5.29 -41.66 -20.64
CA THR A 448 4.14 -41.55 -21.54
C THR A 448 4.58 -41.52 -23.02
N LEU A 449 5.65 -40.79 -23.34
CA LEU A 449 6.27 -40.79 -24.67
C LEU A 449 6.84 -42.17 -25.08
N LYS A 450 7.43 -42.92 -24.13
CA LYS A 450 7.89 -44.30 -24.37
C LYS A 450 6.74 -45.30 -24.56
N LYS A 451 5.54 -45.03 -24.02
CA LYS A 451 4.33 -45.85 -24.25
C LYS A 451 3.63 -45.53 -25.57
N THR A 452 3.77 -44.31 -26.10
CA THR A 452 3.13 -43.88 -27.36
C THR A 452 4.00 -44.10 -28.59
N LEU A 453 5.33 -44.21 -28.42
CA LEU A 453 6.26 -44.60 -29.48
C LEU A 453 6.71 -46.04 -29.23
N GLY A 454 6.13 -46.99 -29.97
CA GLY A 454 6.59 -48.38 -29.98
C GLY A 454 8.08 -48.51 -30.34
N PRO A 455 8.72 -49.66 -30.02
CA PRO A 455 10.15 -49.85 -30.17
C PRO A 455 10.53 -49.87 -31.66
N GLY A 456 10.88 -48.71 -32.23
CA GLY A 456 11.27 -48.68 -33.65
C GLY A 456 11.46 -47.32 -34.34
N LYS A 457 11.34 -46.16 -33.68
CA LYS A 457 11.59 -44.85 -34.33
C LYS A 457 12.38 -43.90 -33.44
N SER A 458 13.65 -44.22 -33.20
CA SER A 458 14.61 -43.36 -32.52
C SER A 458 15.74 -42.95 -33.47
N LEU A 459 15.46 -42.12 -34.47
CA LEU A 459 16.49 -41.49 -35.33
C LEU A 459 15.84 -40.36 -36.16
N ARG A 460 15.41 -39.29 -35.49
CA ARG A 460 15.13 -37.95 -36.08
C ARG A 460 14.62 -36.98 -34.99
N LEU A 461 15.38 -36.79 -33.92
CA LEU A 461 15.09 -35.77 -32.89
C LEU A 461 16.34 -35.17 -32.24
N SER A 462 17.54 -35.50 -32.74
CA SER A 462 18.81 -34.94 -32.23
C SER A 462 18.98 -33.45 -32.56
N GLN A 463 18.32 -32.91 -33.59
CA GLN A 463 18.47 -31.50 -33.97
C GLN A 463 17.62 -30.50 -33.16
N ARG A 464 16.62 -30.94 -32.39
CA ARG A 464 15.86 -30.04 -31.47
C ARG A 464 16.41 -30.02 -30.03
N ARG A 465 17.46 -30.77 -29.74
CA ARG A 465 18.05 -30.87 -28.39
C ARG A 465 19.00 -29.72 -28.03
N SER A 466 19.48 -28.94 -29.00
CA SER A 466 20.48 -27.88 -28.78
C SER A 466 19.95 -26.61 -28.08
N LEU A 467 18.63 -26.37 -28.09
CA LEU A 467 18.04 -25.14 -27.51
C LEU A 467 17.44 -25.35 -26.11
N ARG A 468 17.36 -26.59 -25.62
CA ARG A 468 16.79 -26.93 -24.30
C ARG A 468 17.82 -27.35 -23.26
N SER A 469 19.09 -27.53 -23.62
CA SER A 469 20.18 -27.81 -22.66
C SER A 469 20.67 -26.55 -21.95
N HIS A 470 20.51 -25.36 -22.54
CA HIS A 470 20.95 -24.09 -21.95
C HIS A 470 20.21 -23.70 -20.66
N SER A 471 18.99 -24.19 -20.45
CA SER A 471 18.20 -23.92 -19.24
C SER A 471 18.63 -24.75 -18.03
N LEU A 472 19.29 -25.90 -18.22
CA LEU A 472 19.83 -26.71 -17.12
C LEU A 472 21.24 -26.29 -16.70
N GLU A 473 22.07 -25.81 -17.62
CA GLU A 473 23.41 -25.29 -17.29
C GLU A 473 23.34 -23.95 -16.56
N CYS A 474 22.35 -23.10 -16.87
CA CYS A 474 22.12 -21.85 -16.15
C CYS A 474 21.70 -22.08 -14.68
N LEU A 475 21.04 -23.21 -14.37
CA LEU A 475 20.61 -23.54 -12.99
C LEU A 475 21.70 -24.20 -12.14
N LYS A 476 22.71 -24.84 -12.75
CA LYS A 476 23.90 -25.30 -12.01
C LYS A 476 24.75 -24.12 -11.54
N SER A 477 24.85 -23.06 -12.35
CA SER A 477 25.53 -21.80 -11.98
C SER A 477 24.90 -21.11 -10.77
N VAL A 478 23.58 -21.19 -10.57
CA VAL A 478 22.88 -20.55 -9.44
C VAL A 478 23.08 -21.29 -8.11
N ALA A 479 23.41 -22.59 -8.14
CA ALA A 479 23.77 -23.37 -6.95
C ALA A 479 25.21 -23.13 -6.48
N ASP A 480 26.07 -22.59 -7.36
CA ASP A 480 27.49 -22.28 -7.08
C ASP A 480 27.73 -20.80 -6.70
N LEU A 481 26.66 -20.00 -6.51
CA LEU A 481 26.75 -18.59 -6.10
C LEU A 481 26.88 -18.37 -4.58
N ASP A 482 27.03 -19.43 -3.79
CA ASP A 482 27.30 -19.37 -2.34
C ASP A 482 28.72 -18.85 -1.99
N GLY A 483 29.50 -18.39 -2.98
CA GLY A 483 30.90 -17.97 -2.84
C GLY A 483 31.21 -16.48 -2.94
N PHE A 484 30.23 -15.58 -3.02
CA PHE A 484 30.53 -14.14 -2.99
C PHE A 484 30.55 -13.63 -1.54
N PRO A 485 31.68 -13.08 -1.04
CA PRO A 485 31.71 -12.45 0.27
C PRO A 485 30.71 -11.27 0.28
N PRO A 486 30.06 -10.99 1.42
CA PRO A 486 29.22 -9.82 1.55
C PRO A 486 30.03 -8.58 1.13
N ARG A 487 29.46 -7.74 0.25
CA ARG A 487 30.06 -6.42 -0.02
C ARG A 487 30.22 -5.72 1.33
N PRO A 488 31.40 -5.13 1.61
CA PRO A 488 31.64 -4.48 2.89
C PRO A 488 30.57 -3.43 3.12
N VAL A 489 29.94 -3.51 4.30
CA VAL A 489 29.16 -2.43 4.88
C VAL A 489 30.03 -1.19 4.82
N ALA A 490 29.53 -0.11 4.19
CA ALA A 490 30.23 1.16 4.19
C ALA A 490 30.62 1.52 5.64
N PRO A 491 31.90 1.82 5.93
CA PRO A 491 32.29 2.16 7.28
C PRO A 491 31.50 3.38 7.75
N ALA A 492 31.21 3.43 9.05
CA ALA A 492 30.67 4.60 9.70
C ALA A 492 31.43 5.86 9.25
N LYS A 493 30.68 6.93 8.92
CA LYS A 493 31.19 8.22 8.46
C LYS A 493 32.49 8.60 9.18
N PRO A 494 33.56 8.99 8.47
CA PRO A 494 34.70 9.65 9.11
C PRO A 494 34.20 10.93 9.78
N GLN A 495 34.56 11.14 11.04
CA GLN A 495 34.45 12.46 11.67
C GLN A 495 35.27 13.44 10.82
N LEU A 496 34.62 14.52 10.37
CA LEU A 496 35.28 15.64 9.71
C LEU A 496 36.37 16.22 10.63
N PRO A 497 37.58 16.55 10.14
CA PRO A 497 38.59 17.21 10.95
C PRO A 497 38.09 18.58 11.40
N GLN A 498 38.10 18.83 12.70
CA GLN A 498 37.97 20.18 13.23
C GLN A 498 39.25 20.95 12.88
N HIS A 499 39.16 21.91 11.96
CA HIS A 499 40.18 22.95 11.81
C HIS A 499 39.74 24.24 12.54
N PRO A 500 40.69 25.00 13.12
CA PRO A 500 40.38 26.05 14.07
C PRO A 500 39.87 27.30 13.36
N VAL A 501 38.77 27.87 13.84
CA VAL A 501 38.29 29.19 13.41
C VAL A 501 39.21 30.24 14.03
N GLN A 502 40.01 30.90 13.18
CA GLN A 502 40.71 32.13 13.52
C GLN A 502 39.71 33.29 13.60
N HIS A 503 39.70 33.98 14.74
CA HIS A 503 38.99 35.23 14.94
C HIS A 503 39.50 36.32 13.98
N ARG A 504 38.62 36.89 13.16
CA ARG A 504 38.80 38.25 12.62
C ARG A 504 37.77 39.17 13.26
N GLN A 505 38.28 40.18 13.96
CA GLN A 505 37.53 41.29 14.53
C GLN A 505 36.93 42.14 13.41
N ALA A 506 35.64 42.47 13.54
CA ALA A 506 34.97 43.49 12.73
C ALA A 506 34.80 44.77 13.55
N ALA A 507 35.09 45.91 12.92
CA ALA A 507 35.03 47.25 13.48
C ALA A 507 33.58 47.72 13.76
N PRO A 508 33.37 48.67 14.70
CA PRO A 508 32.03 49.08 15.14
C PRO A 508 31.39 50.14 14.24
N PRO A 509 30.04 50.18 14.13
CA PRO A 509 29.32 51.26 13.47
C PRO A 509 29.04 52.45 14.42
N PRO A 510 28.82 53.66 13.88
CA PRO A 510 28.65 54.88 14.68
C PRO A 510 27.22 55.05 15.24
N GLN A 511 27.12 55.79 16.34
CA GLN A 511 25.90 56.16 17.07
C GLN A 511 25.19 57.43 16.55
N ARG A 512 23.93 57.53 16.99
CA ARG A 512 23.02 58.70 17.16
C ARG A 512 21.95 58.84 16.06
N ARG A 513 20.67 59.16 16.35
CA ARG A 513 20.04 59.81 17.52
C ARG A 513 18.53 59.49 17.54
N ASP A 514 17.93 59.66 18.71
CA ASP A 514 16.54 59.40 19.12
C ASP A 514 15.45 60.17 18.34
N SER A 515 14.24 59.62 18.32
CA SER A 515 12.97 60.34 18.59
C SER A 515 11.85 59.34 18.89
N ALA A 516 11.15 59.57 19.99
CA ALA A 516 10.02 58.82 20.52
C ALA A 516 8.72 59.02 19.73
N VAL A 517 7.72 58.15 19.94
CA VAL A 517 6.39 58.47 20.50
C VAL A 517 5.52 57.19 20.58
N GLN A 518 4.67 57.18 21.62
CA GLN A 518 3.92 56.09 22.25
C GLN A 518 2.71 55.51 21.48
N GLU A 519 2.40 54.28 21.91
CA GLU A 519 1.13 53.55 22.01
C GLU A 519 -0.20 54.30 21.84
N GLN A 520 -1.19 53.61 21.25
CA GLN A 520 -2.43 53.21 21.96
C GLN A 520 -3.30 52.23 21.14
N ARG A 521 -3.87 51.22 21.82
CA ARG A 521 -5.04 50.40 21.39
C ARG A 521 -6.34 51.21 21.53
N PRO A 522 -7.49 50.73 21.00
CA PRO A 522 -8.45 50.04 21.89
C PRO A 522 -9.28 48.90 21.24
N ASP A 523 -10.13 48.31 22.09
CA ASP A 523 -10.95 47.09 22.04
C ASP A 523 -12.26 47.09 21.19
N GLN A 524 -12.70 45.84 20.89
CA GLN A 524 -14.05 45.22 20.81
C GLN A 524 -15.34 45.92 20.30
N ALA A 525 -16.10 45.20 19.43
CA ALA A 525 -17.56 44.92 19.40
C ALA A 525 -17.97 44.35 18.01
N GLU A 526 -18.51 43.12 17.87
CA GLU A 526 -19.92 42.68 17.78
C GLU A 526 -20.74 43.04 16.50
N ASP A 527 -21.33 41.98 15.91
CA ASP A 527 -22.54 41.80 15.08
C ASP A 527 -22.77 42.49 13.70
N GLY A 528 -23.25 41.69 12.73
CA GLY A 528 -24.13 42.14 11.64
C GLY A 528 -23.91 41.55 10.23
N GLU A 529 -24.62 40.47 9.89
CA GLU A 529 -25.15 40.20 8.52
C GLU A 529 -26.65 40.62 8.50
N PRO A 530 -27.41 40.64 7.37
CA PRO A 530 -27.07 40.48 5.94
C PRO A 530 -27.75 41.55 5.03
N HIS A 531 -27.50 41.54 3.70
CA HIS A 531 -28.52 41.56 2.61
C HIS A 531 -27.96 41.93 1.22
N ASP A 532 -28.34 41.07 0.26
CA ASP A 532 -28.74 41.28 -1.15
C ASP A 532 -27.90 42.12 -2.13
N CYS A 533 -27.37 41.53 -3.21
CA CYS A 533 -28.05 41.15 -4.47
C CYS A 533 -28.22 42.35 -5.43
N VAL A 534 -27.51 42.31 -6.56
CA VAL A 534 -28.03 42.44 -7.95
C VAL A 534 -26.91 42.80 -8.93
N GLN A 535 -26.95 42.06 -10.03
CA GLN A 535 -26.20 42.12 -11.28
C GLN A 535 -26.05 43.52 -11.89
N VAL A 536 -25.02 43.74 -12.71
CA VAL A 536 -25.19 44.08 -14.15
C VAL A 536 -23.89 43.81 -14.91
N VAL A 537 -24.10 43.19 -16.07
CA VAL A 537 -23.21 42.79 -17.16
C VAL A 537 -22.66 43.99 -17.92
N ASN A 538 -21.39 43.96 -18.34
CA ASN A 538 -21.06 44.20 -19.76
C ASN A 538 -19.61 43.84 -20.11
N ALA A 539 -19.50 43.07 -21.20
CA ALA A 539 -18.32 42.71 -21.94
C ALA A 539 -17.70 43.93 -22.65
N ILE A 540 -16.43 43.81 -23.08
CA ILE A 540 -15.98 44.01 -24.47
C ILE A 540 -14.44 43.90 -24.58
N CYS A 541 -14.03 42.98 -25.48
CA CYS A 541 -12.84 42.93 -26.35
C CYS A 541 -11.39 42.71 -25.83
N SER A 542 -10.86 41.55 -26.26
CA SER A 542 -9.48 41.10 -26.52
C SER A 542 -8.61 42.05 -27.39
N PRO A 543 -7.42 41.63 -27.88
CA PRO A 543 -6.22 41.11 -27.19
C PRO A 543 -4.93 41.87 -27.61
N ARG A 544 -3.83 41.66 -26.88
CA ARG A 544 -2.46 41.52 -27.44
C ARG A 544 -1.64 40.57 -26.58
#